data_AF-A0A4R2U496-F1
#
_entry.id   AF-A0A4R2U496-F1
#
_cell.length_a   1.000
_cell.length_b   1.000
_cell.length_c   1.000
_cell.angle_alpha   90.00
_cell.angle_beta   90.00
_cell.angle_gamma   90.00
#
_symmetry.space_group_name_H-M   'P 1'
#
loop_
_entity.id
_entity.type
_entity.pdbx_description
1 polymer ?
#
loop_
_entity_poly.entity_id
_entity_poly.type
_entity_poly.pdbx_seq_one_letter_code
_entity_poly.pdbx_strand_id
1 'polypeptide(L)'
;MPTDPFLLNPNLDVSDLRARYARAGRVRIKDLLLGDGPQRLHAYLQDHADWRQVLNSNDTFYELDRSVRDAMSDPQRKALDAAVHKGAENGCQYRYETIRVADGVGARVANPDLLTLFAS
;
A
#
# COMPACT_ATOMS: atom_id res chain seq x y z
N MET A 1 -18.54 5.06 -9.85
CA MET A 1 -17.68 4.23 -9.00
C MET A 1 -18.26 2.83 -8.98
N PRO A 2 -17.46 1.76 -9.13
CA PRO A 2 -18.01 0.41 -9.06
C PRO A 2 -18.51 0.18 -7.64
N THR A 3 -19.83 0.08 -7.50
CA THR A 3 -20.57 -0.16 -6.25
C THR A 3 -20.46 -1.60 -5.76
N ASP A 4 -19.72 -2.46 -6.48
CA ASP A 4 -19.58 -3.86 -6.13
C ASP A 4 -18.50 -4.05 -5.05
N PRO A 5 -18.85 -4.60 -3.88
CA PRO A 5 -17.88 -4.84 -2.81
C PRO A 5 -16.81 -5.84 -3.25
N PHE A 6 -15.57 -5.63 -2.80
CA PHE A 6 -14.50 -6.63 -2.96
C PHE A 6 -14.81 -7.84 -2.06
N LEU A 7 -15.40 -8.88 -2.64
CA LEU A 7 -15.77 -10.09 -1.91
C LEU A 7 -14.57 -11.04 -1.78
N LEU A 8 -14.44 -11.67 -0.61
CA LEU A 8 -13.52 -12.78 -0.42
C LEU A 8 -13.97 -13.98 -1.24
N ASN A 9 -13.02 -14.74 -1.76
CA ASN A 9 -13.31 -15.99 -2.45
C ASN A 9 -13.95 -16.99 -1.46
N PRO A 10 -15.20 -17.43 -1.71
CA PRO A 10 -15.92 -18.30 -0.78
C PRO A 10 -15.34 -19.72 -0.73
N ASN A 11 -14.50 -20.10 -1.68
CA ASN A 11 -13.86 -21.42 -1.76
C ASN A 11 -12.55 -21.52 -0.97
N LEU A 12 -12.20 -20.49 -0.20
CA LEU A 12 -11.02 -20.53 0.67
C LEU A 12 -11.23 -21.52 1.83
N ASP A 13 -10.36 -22.51 1.93
CA ASP A 13 -10.33 -23.43 3.08
C ASP A 13 -9.68 -22.76 4.29
N VAL A 14 -10.50 -22.04 5.06
CA VAL A 14 -10.05 -21.31 6.26
C VAL A 14 -9.44 -22.25 7.30
N SER A 15 -9.88 -23.51 7.37
CA SER A 15 -9.37 -24.49 8.33
C SER A 15 -7.95 -24.93 7.99
N ASP A 16 -7.68 -25.25 6.72
CA ASP A 16 -6.30 -25.53 6.25
C ASP A 16 -5.38 -24.31 6.43
N LEU A 17 -5.85 -23.12 6.01
CA LEU A 17 -5.07 -21.89 6.13
C LEU A 17 -4.67 -21.61 7.59
N ARG A 18 -5.59 -21.82 8.54
CA ARG A 18 -5.32 -21.72 9.99
C ARG A 18 -4.28 -22.74 10.43
N ALA A 19 -4.41 -24.00 10.05
CA ALA A 19 -3.46 -25.05 10.43
C ALA A 19 -2.05 -24.78 9.89
N ARG A 20 -1.95 -24.28 8.64
CA ARG A 20 -0.69 -23.88 8.03
C ARG A 20 -0.06 -22.69 8.74
N TYR A 21 -0.86 -21.68 9.08
CA TYR A 21 -0.38 -20.54 9.84
C TYR A 21 0.12 -20.95 11.23
N ALA A 22 -0.63 -21.77 11.97
CA ALA A 22 -0.22 -22.26 13.29
C ALA A 22 1.12 -23.01 13.25
N ARG A 23 1.39 -23.77 12.18
CA ARG A 23 2.65 -24.50 12.00
C ARG A 23 3.82 -23.61 11.56
N ALA A 24 3.58 -22.66 10.67
CA ALA A 24 4.65 -21.94 9.97
C ALA A 24 4.80 -20.47 10.37
N GLY A 25 3.91 -19.94 11.21
CA GLY A 25 3.82 -18.51 11.57
C GLY A 25 3.42 -17.58 10.40
N ARG A 26 3.21 -18.14 9.20
CA ARG A 26 2.82 -17.42 7.99
C ARG A 26 2.06 -18.34 7.03
N VAL A 27 1.16 -17.76 6.24
CA VAL A 27 0.48 -18.46 5.15
C VAL A 27 0.36 -17.53 3.94
N ARG A 28 0.47 -18.08 2.74
CA ARG A 28 0.14 -17.37 1.49
C ARG A 28 -1.22 -17.84 1.03
N ILE A 29 -2.16 -16.91 0.96
CA ILE A 29 -3.52 -17.12 0.45
C ILE A 29 -3.50 -16.75 -1.03
N LYS A 30 -3.84 -17.70 -1.90
CA LYS A 30 -4.04 -17.45 -3.33
C LYS A 30 -5.52 -17.15 -3.59
N ASP A 31 -5.79 -16.41 -4.65
CA ASP A 31 -7.17 -16.10 -5.11
C ASP A 31 -8.04 -15.54 -3.98
N LEU A 32 -7.49 -14.59 -3.21
CA LEU A 32 -8.14 -14.03 -2.02
C LEU A 32 -9.46 -13.33 -2.36
N LEU A 33 -9.45 -12.54 -3.43
CA LEU A 33 -10.63 -11.84 -3.91
C LEU A 33 -11.32 -12.65 -5.01
N LEU A 34 -12.64 -12.62 -5.00
CA LEU A 34 -13.48 -13.29 -5.99
C LEU A 34 -13.40 -12.58 -7.36
N GLY A 35 -13.37 -13.36 -8.44
CA GLY A 35 -13.54 -12.86 -9.81
C GLY A 35 -12.44 -11.89 -10.24
N ASP A 36 -12.85 -10.74 -10.80
CA ASP A 36 -11.97 -9.66 -11.27
C ASP A 36 -11.59 -8.66 -10.16
N GLY A 37 -11.93 -8.96 -8.91
CA GLY A 37 -11.64 -8.15 -7.73
C GLY A 37 -10.17 -7.70 -7.63
N PRO A 38 -9.16 -8.57 -7.82
CA PRO A 38 -7.76 -8.16 -7.80
C PRO A 38 -7.42 -7.09 -8.84
N GLN A 39 -7.90 -7.25 -10.07
CA GLN A 39 -7.64 -6.32 -11.18
C GLN A 39 -8.32 -4.98 -10.94
N ARG A 40 -9.57 -5.00 -10.45
CA ARG A 40 -10.32 -3.80 -10.08
C ARG A 40 -9.66 -3.03 -8.93
N LEU A 41 -9.19 -3.74 -7.89
CA LEU A 41 -8.49 -3.12 -6.77
C LEU A 41 -7.16 -2.51 -7.23
N HIS A 42 -6.41 -3.24 -8.06
CA HIS A 42 -5.17 -2.74 -8.62
C HIS A 42 -5.38 -1.48 -9.46
N ALA A 43 -6.34 -1.49 -10.39
CA ALA A 43 -6.66 -0.33 -11.22
C ALA A 43 -7.10 0.88 -10.37
N TYR A 44 -8.01 0.66 -9.41
CA TYR A 44 -8.45 1.72 -8.50
C TYR A 44 -7.27 2.35 -7.73
N LEU A 45 -6.40 1.52 -7.15
CA LEU A 45 -5.22 2.02 -6.44
C LEU A 45 -4.25 2.72 -7.39
N GLN A 46 -4.05 2.24 -8.61
CA GLN A 46 -3.10 2.85 -9.55
C GLN A 46 -3.54 4.25 -10.01
N ASP A 47 -4.85 4.44 -10.20
CA ASP A 47 -5.47 5.68 -10.65
C ASP A 47 -5.41 6.82 -9.61
N HIS A 48 -5.16 6.50 -8.33
CA HIS A 48 -4.91 7.51 -7.32
C HIS A 48 -3.64 8.32 -7.65
N ALA A 49 -3.79 9.63 -7.77
CA ALA A 49 -2.68 10.54 -8.06
C ALA A 49 -1.91 10.97 -6.80
N ASP A 50 -2.48 10.73 -5.62
CA ASP A 50 -2.03 11.22 -4.32
C ASP A 50 -1.11 10.26 -3.56
N TRP A 51 -0.66 9.17 -4.20
CA TRP A 51 0.41 8.34 -3.68
C TRP A 51 1.67 9.16 -3.35
N ARG A 52 2.18 8.97 -2.13
CA ARG A 52 3.44 9.53 -1.67
C ARG A 52 4.42 8.42 -1.38
N GLN A 53 5.65 8.55 -1.87
CA GLN A 53 6.76 7.74 -1.37
C GLN A 53 7.33 8.43 -0.13
N VAL A 54 7.29 7.73 0.99
CA VAL A 54 7.86 8.17 2.27
C VAL A 54 9.20 7.48 2.47
N LEU A 55 10.20 8.25 2.86
CA LEU A 55 11.50 7.75 3.29
C LEU A 55 11.99 8.56 4.49
N ASN A 56 12.67 7.90 5.44
CA ASN A 56 13.37 8.63 6.49
C ASN A 56 14.81 8.94 6.08
N SER A 57 15.39 9.96 6.69
CA SER A 57 16.83 10.20 6.72
C SER A 57 17.14 10.71 8.12
N ASN A 58 17.83 9.89 8.90
CA ASN A 58 17.97 10.08 10.34
C ASN A 58 16.59 10.30 10.99
N ASP A 59 16.39 11.44 11.68
CA ASP A 59 15.16 11.79 12.38
C ASP A 59 14.12 12.53 11.51
N THR A 60 14.36 12.68 10.21
CA THR A 60 13.47 13.41 9.30
C THR A 60 12.80 12.49 8.30
N PHE A 61 11.50 12.70 8.06
CA PHE A 61 10.77 12.03 6.99
C PHE A 61 10.62 12.95 5.78
N TYR A 62 10.85 12.40 4.60
CA TYR A 62 10.67 13.07 3.31
C TYR A 62 9.56 12.37 2.54
N GLU A 63 8.79 13.17 1.82
CA GLU A 63 7.70 12.69 0.99
C GLU A 63 7.83 13.18 -0.43
N LEU A 64 7.78 12.23 -1.37
CA LEU A 64 7.86 12.48 -2.80
C LEU A 64 6.53 12.08 -3.43
N ASP A 65 5.82 13.01 -4.08
CA ASP A 65 4.73 12.59 -4.96
C ASP A 65 5.26 11.96 -6.25
N ARG A 66 4.32 11.37 -7.00
CA ARG A 66 4.56 10.78 -8.31
C ARG A 66 5.27 11.75 -9.26
N SER A 67 4.83 13.02 -9.32
CA SER A 67 5.43 14.01 -10.24
C SER A 67 6.90 14.29 -9.93
N VAL A 68 7.26 14.43 -8.65
CA VAL A 68 8.65 14.63 -8.22
C VAL A 68 9.50 13.43 -8.61
N ARG A 69 9.00 12.21 -8.40
CA ARG A 69 9.74 10.98 -8.72
C ARG A 69 9.92 10.77 -10.23
N ASP A 70 8.88 11.06 -11.00
CA ASP A 70 8.91 10.95 -12.47
C ASP A 70 9.89 11.96 -13.07
N ALA A 71 9.98 13.16 -12.47
CA ALA A 71 10.91 14.20 -12.88
C ALA A 71 12.39 13.92 -12.50
N MET A 72 12.66 12.94 -11.63
CA MET A 72 14.04 12.59 -11.29
C MET A 72 14.76 12.02 -12.51
N SER A 73 15.98 12.48 -12.75
CA SER A 73 16.89 11.83 -13.70
C SER A 73 17.40 10.51 -13.13
N ASP A 74 17.93 9.62 -13.99
CA ASP A 74 18.54 8.36 -13.54
C ASP A 74 19.67 8.56 -12.52
N PRO A 75 20.57 9.55 -12.66
CA PRO A 75 21.56 9.85 -11.63
C PRO A 75 20.94 10.24 -10.29
N GLN A 76 19.86 11.03 -10.29
CA GLN A 76 19.16 11.42 -9.07
C GLN A 76 18.47 10.22 -8.40
N ARG A 77 17.83 9.34 -9.18
CA ARG A 77 17.23 8.10 -8.66
C ARG A 77 18.28 7.21 -8.01
N LYS A 78 19.41 6.98 -8.69
CA LYS A 78 20.53 6.20 -8.15
C LYS A 78 21.13 6.81 -6.89
N ALA A 79 21.27 8.14 -6.84
CA ALA A 79 21.77 8.84 -5.66
C ALA A 79 20.81 8.69 -4.47
N LEU A 80 19.50 8.78 -4.70
CA LEU A 80 18.49 8.52 -3.66
C LEU A 80 18.57 7.08 -3.16
N ASP A 81 18.64 6.11 -4.07
CA ASP A 81 18.74 4.69 -3.72
C ASP A 81 19.99 4.41 -2.89
N ALA A 82 21.14 4.98 -3.26
CA ALA A 82 22.39 4.85 -2.52
C ALA A 82 22.32 5.51 -1.13
N ALA A 83 21.68 6.68 -1.02
CA ALA A 83 21.50 7.36 0.26
C ALA A 83 20.62 6.54 1.21
N VAL A 84 19.51 5.98 0.71
CA VAL A 84 18.63 5.08 1.47
C VAL A 84 19.41 3.84 1.95
N HIS A 85 20.17 3.18 1.07
CA HIS A 85 20.97 2.02 1.46
C HIS A 85 22.01 2.35 2.53
N LYS A 86 22.72 3.47 2.36
CA LYS A 86 23.72 3.93 3.34
C LYS A 86 23.09 4.26 4.70
N GLY A 87 21.91 4.86 4.72
CA GLY A 87 21.15 5.13 5.95
C GLY A 87 20.79 3.85 6.70
N ALA A 88 20.52 2.76 5.97
CA ALA A 88 20.20 1.46 6.54
C ALA A 88 21.38 0.77 7.24
N GLU A 89 22.63 1.19 6.99
CA GLU A 89 23.82 0.58 7.61
C GLU A 89 23.92 0.89 9.11
N ASN A 90 23.41 2.04 9.56
CA ASN A 90 23.62 2.55 10.92
C ASN A 90 22.31 2.72 11.71
N GLY A 91 21.20 2.15 11.22
CA GLY A 91 19.90 2.30 11.87
C GLY A 91 18.76 1.64 11.08
N CYS A 92 17.53 2.08 11.36
CA CYS A 92 16.35 1.64 10.62
C CYS A 92 16.05 2.62 9.48
N GLN A 93 16.13 2.11 8.26
CA GLN A 93 15.73 2.83 7.06
C GLN A 93 14.37 2.31 6.57
N TYR A 94 13.43 3.22 6.37
CA TYR A 94 12.12 2.97 5.81
C TYR A 94 12.02 3.60 4.42
N ARG A 95 11.41 2.86 3.50
CA ARG A 95 10.97 3.36 2.20
C ARG A 95 9.70 2.62 1.81
N TYR A 96 8.61 3.35 1.69
CA TYR A 96 7.30 2.79 1.34
C TYR A 96 6.45 3.81 0.59
N GLU A 97 5.38 3.35 -0.03
CA GLU A 97 4.36 4.22 -0.61
C GLU A 97 3.11 4.23 0.28
N THR A 98 2.44 5.37 0.34
CA THR A 98 1.22 5.56 1.13
C THR A 98 0.18 6.36 0.34
N ILE A 99 -1.10 6.02 0.55
CA ILE A 99 -2.25 6.88 0.27
C ILE A 99 -2.83 7.28 1.62
N ARG A 100 -3.21 8.56 1.76
CA ARG A 100 -3.80 9.06 3.00
C ARG A 100 -5.32 9.00 2.93
N VAL A 101 -5.91 8.58 4.04
CA VAL A 101 -7.34 8.74 4.28
C VAL A 101 -7.51 9.80 5.37
N ALA A 102 -8.55 10.62 5.27
CA ALA A 102 -8.83 11.63 6.30
C ALA A 102 -9.02 10.96 7.68
N ASP A 103 -8.41 11.53 8.72
CA ASP A 103 -8.47 10.99 10.08
C ASP A 103 -9.86 11.14 10.72
N GLY A 104 -10.60 12.19 10.37
CA GLY A 104 -11.92 12.48 10.92
C GLY A 104 -13.03 11.66 10.26
N VAL A 105 -13.86 10.99 11.06
CA VAL A 105 -15.04 10.23 10.59
C VAL A 105 -15.96 11.09 9.71
N GLY A 106 -16.22 12.33 10.11
CA GLY A 106 -17.07 13.25 9.32
C GLY A 106 -16.51 13.56 7.93
N ALA A 107 -15.18 13.67 7.80
CA ALA A 107 -14.51 13.89 6.53
C ALA A 107 -14.54 12.63 5.64
N ARG A 108 -14.44 11.43 6.24
CA ARG A 108 -14.60 10.16 5.52
C ARG A 108 -16.02 9.97 4.99
N VAL A 109 -17.03 10.27 5.81
CA VAL A 109 -18.45 10.18 5.42
C VAL A 109 -18.78 11.16 4.29
N ALA A 110 -18.15 12.34 4.26
CA ALA A 110 -18.38 13.36 3.23
C ALA A 110 -17.82 12.98 1.85
N ASN A 111 -16.88 12.03 1.77
CA ASN A 111 -16.29 11.56 0.51
C ASN A 111 -16.16 10.02 0.51
N PRO A 112 -17.26 9.28 0.33
CA PRO A 112 -17.28 7.82 0.42
C PRO A 112 -16.71 7.17 -0.85
N ASP A 113 -15.38 7.07 -0.90
CA ASP A 113 -14.65 6.22 -1.84
C ASP A 113 -14.26 4.87 -1.22
N LEU A 114 -13.58 4.00 -1.97
CA LEU A 114 -13.24 2.65 -1.48
C LEU A 114 -12.25 2.70 -0.30
N LEU A 115 -11.33 3.67 -0.26
CA LEU A 115 -10.34 3.79 0.82
C LEU A 115 -10.98 4.30 2.12
N THR A 116 -11.83 5.31 2.02
CA THR A 116 -12.56 5.87 3.16
C THR A 116 -13.55 4.87 3.74
N LEU A 117 -14.22 4.07 2.90
CA LEU A 117 -15.07 2.96 3.36
C LEU A 117 -14.27 1.85 4.06
N PHE A 118 -13.07 1.51 3.55
CA PHE A 118 -12.20 0.53 4.19
C PHE A 118 -11.66 1.01 5.55
N ALA A 119 -11.39 2.30 5.69
CA ALA A 119 -10.81 2.90 6.90
C ALA A 119 -11.86 3.35 7.94
N SER A 120 -13.13 3.06 7.74
CA SER A 120 -14.24 3.46 8.63
C SER A 120 -14.68 2.38 9.59
#